data_AF-X1L1Z5-F1
#
_entry.id   AF-X1L1Z5-F1
#
_cell.length_a   1.000
_cell.length_b   1.000
_cell.length_c   1.000
_cell.angle_alpha   90.00
_cell.angle_beta   90.00
_cell.angle_gamma   90.00
#
_symmetry.space_group_name_H-M   'P 1'
#
loop_
_entity.id
_entity.type
_entity.pdbx_description
1 polymer ?
#
loop_
_entity_poly.entity_id
_entity_poly.type
_entity_poly.pdbx_seq_one_letter_code
_entity_poly.pdbx_strand_id
1 'polypeptide(L)'
;MPHSEESVVLPLHSYGLKPVAKWIGFKWRETESDAAMSMLWFDLWLSTGNRRYLELSVEYNEDDCRATKVARGWVVKTQGV
;
A
#
# COMPACT_ATOMS: atom_id res chain seq x y z
N MET A 1 5.12 -6.27 31.87
CA MET A 1 4.02 -5.97 30.93
C MET A 1 3.90 -7.15 29.99
N PRO A 2 2.83 -7.95 30.01
CA PRO A 2 2.67 -8.98 28.99
C PRO A 2 2.27 -8.26 27.68
N HIS A 3 3.15 -8.26 26.68
CA HIS A 3 2.78 -7.90 25.33
C HIS A 3 2.22 -9.17 24.68
N SER A 4 0.89 -9.34 24.66
CA SER A 4 0.30 -10.35 23.78
C SER A 4 0.50 -9.87 22.34
N GLU A 5 1.39 -10.53 21.60
CA GLU A 5 1.53 -10.33 20.16
C GLU A 5 0.39 -11.06 19.45
N GLU A 6 -0.79 -10.47 19.47
CA GLU A 6 -1.91 -11.01 18.71
C GLU A 6 -1.65 -10.83 17.21
N SER A 7 -1.81 -11.91 16.45
CA SER A 7 -1.54 -11.95 15.01
C SER A 7 -2.78 -12.41 14.24
N VAL A 8 -2.98 -11.86 13.03
CA VAL A 8 -4.02 -12.32 12.11
C VAL A 8 -3.39 -13.09 10.96
N VAL A 9 -3.91 -14.28 10.67
CA VAL A 9 -3.41 -15.14 9.58
C VAL A 9 -4.40 -15.13 8.42
N LEU A 10 -3.92 -14.69 7.25
CA LEU A 10 -4.63 -14.66 5.97
C LEU A 10 -4.07 -15.74 5.02
N PRO A 11 -4.90 -16.34 4.14
CA PRO A 11 -4.46 -17.32 3.16
C PRO A 11 -3.78 -16.63 1.95
N LEU A 12 -2.67 -15.93 2.20
CA LEU A 12 -1.92 -15.17 1.20
C LEU A 12 -0.52 -15.72 1.02
N HIS A 13 0.00 -15.61 -0.20
CA HIS A 13 1.39 -15.99 -0.53
C HIS A 13 2.43 -15.01 0.02
N SER A 14 2.01 -13.80 0.43
CA SER A 14 2.87 -12.77 1.02
C SER A 14 2.05 -11.82 1.90
N TYR A 15 2.69 -11.30 2.96
CA TYR A 15 2.12 -10.32 3.89
C TYR A 15 2.59 -8.88 3.61
N GLY A 16 3.13 -8.63 2.41
CA GLY A 16 3.34 -7.27 1.94
C GLY A 16 2.02 -6.48 1.89
N LEU A 17 2.12 -5.15 1.93
CA LEU A 17 0.97 -4.25 1.95
C LEU A 17 -0.02 -4.54 0.81
N LYS A 18 0.47 -4.71 -0.42
CA LYS A 18 -0.38 -4.90 -1.60
C LYS A 18 -1.24 -6.17 -1.55
N PRO A 19 -0.69 -7.38 -1.30
CA PRO A 19 -1.50 -8.58 -1.06
C PRO A 19 -2.54 -8.42 0.06
N VAL A 20 -2.14 -7.90 1.22
CA VAL A 20 -3.02 -7.76 2.39
C VAL A 20 -4.15 -6.75 2.13
N ALA A 21 -3.81 -5.58 1.62
CA ALA A 21 -4.77 -4.52 1.32
C ALA A 21 -5.77 -4.95 0.23
N LYS A 22 -5.32 -5.68 -0.80
CA LYS A 22 -6.21 -6.25 -1.81
C LYS A 22 -7.18 -7.27 -1.21
N TRP A 23 -6.69 -8.13 -0.31
CA TRP A 23 -7.52 -9.11 0.40
C TRP A 23 -8.64 -8.45 1.22
N ILE A 24 -8.35 -7.35 1.90
CA ILE A 24 -9.34 -6.58 2.67
C ILE A 24 -10.20 -5.62 1.79
N GLY A 25 -10.05 -5.70 0.46
CA GLY A 25 -10.88 -4.97 -0.50
C GLY A 25 -10.43 -3.55 -0.85
N PHE A 26 -9.23 -3.13 -0.44
CA PHE A 26 -8.67 -1.85 -0.87
C PHE A 26 -8.29 -1.90 -2.36
N LYS A 27 -8.55 -0.80 -3.07
CA LYS A 27 -8.24 -0.64 -4.49
C LYS A 27 -7.36 0.59 -4.68
N TRP A 28 -6.20 0.40 -5.27
CA TRP A 28 -5.38 1.49 -5.79
C TRP A 28 -6.11 2.13 -6.98
N ARG A 29 -5.90 3.43 -7.17
CA ARG A 29 -6.35 4.19 -8.35
C ARG A 29 -5.66 3.67 -9.61
N GLU A 30 -4.35 3.47 -9.52
CA GLU A 30 -3.55 2.86 -10.59
C GLU A 30 -3.42 1.34 -10.37
N THR A 31 -3.93 0.53 -11.30
CA THR A 31 -4.12 -0.90 -11.08
C THR A 31 -2.90 -1.74 -11.45
N GLU A 32 -2.06 -1.26 -12.37
CA GLU A 32 -0.95 -2.02 -12.96
C GLU A 32 0.44 -1.66 -12.40
N SER A 33 0.51 -0.71 -11.47
CA SER A 33 1.78 -0.22 -10.93
C SER A 33 2.23 -0.95 -9.67
N ASP A 34 3.54 -1.05 -9.48
CA ASP A 34 4.17 -1.52 -8.26
C ASP A 34 5.19 -0.47 -7.74
N ALA A 35 5.89 -0.82 -6.67
CA ALA A 35 6.89 0.05 -6.07
C ALA A 35 8.00 0.43 -7.07
N ALA A 36 8.35 -0.45 -8.01
CA ALA A 36 9.36 -0.16 -9.02
C ALA A 36 8.87 0.90 -10.01
N MET A 37 7.60 0.84 -10.42
CA MET A 37 7.00 1.86 -11.28
C MET A 37 6.99 3.25 -10.63
N SER A 38 6.70 3.34 -9.34
CA SER A 38 6.74 4.63 -8.63
C SER A 38 8.13 5.27 -8.61
N MET A 39 9.17 4.45 -8.41
CA MET A 39 10.57 4.90 -8.48
C MET A 39 10.96 5.32 -9.90
N LEU A 40 10.55 4.56 -10.92
CA LEU A 40 10.80 4.89 -12.32
C LEU A 40 10.16 6.22 -12.71
N TRP A 41 8.91 6.47 -12.32
CA TRP A 41 8.27 7.74 -12.60
C TRP A 41 8.98 8.91 -11.92
N PHE A 42 9.45 8.74 -10.69
CA PHE A 42 10.22 9.78 -10.03
C PHE A 42 11.52 10.10 -10.77
N ASP A 43 12.26 9.09 -11.23
CA ASP A 43 13.47 9.26 -12.05
C ASP A 43 13.17 9.94 -13.41
N LEU A 44 12.08 9.53 -14.07
CA LEU A 44 11.61 10.16 -15.30
C LEU A 44 11.22 11.63 -15.08
N TRP A 45 10.60 11.96 -13.94
CA TRP A 45 10.33 13.36 -13.61
C TRP A 45 11.62 14.17 -13.44
N LEU A 46 12.60 13.64 -12.71
CA LEU A 46 13.89 14.32 -12.50
C LEU A 46 14.64 14.57 -13.82
N SER A 47 14.63 13.60 -14.72
CA SER A 47 15.35 13.68 -16.00
C SER A 47 14.63 14.51 -17.08
N THR A 48 13.29 14.51 -17.09
CA THR A 48 12.50 15.14 -18.16
C THR A 48 11.81 16.45 -17.74
N GLY A 49 11.62 16.68 -16.45
CA GLY A 49 10.77 17.75 -15.92
C GLY A 49 9.27 17.54 -16.19
N ASN A 50 8.85 16.42 -16.80
CA ASN A 50 7.45 16.17 -17.12
C ASN A 50 6.66 15.85 -15.83
N ARG A 51 5.78 16.78 -15.45
CA ARG A 51 4.97 16.71 -14.22
C ARG A 51 4.04 15.49 -14.15
N ARG A 52 3.66 14.91 -15.29
CA ARG A 52 2.82 13.70 -15.31
C ARG A 52 3.45 12.55 -14.52
N TYR A 53 4.78 12.38 -14.61
CA TYR A 53 5.45 11.32 -13.87
C TYR A 53 5.48 11.59 -12.37
N LEU A 54 5.66 12.85 -11.96
CA LEU A 54 5.54 13.23 -10.56
C LEU A 54 4.13 12.94 -10.02
N GLU A 55 3.09 13.30 -10.78
CA GLU A 55 1.69 13.08 -10.41
C GLU A 55 1.40 11.59 -10.21
N LEU A 56 1.86 10.73 -11.12
CA LEU A 56 1.73 9.27 -11.00
C LEU A 56 2.47 8.71 -9.77
N SER A 57 3.72 9.15 -9.53
CA SER A 57 4.50 8.72 -8.36
C SER A 57 3.83 9.14 -7.05
N VAL A 58 3.34 10.38 -6.96
CA VAL A 58 2.64 10.90 -5.78
C VAL A 58 1.34 10.15 -5.55
N GLU A 59 0.53 9.94 -6.59
CA GLU A 59 -0.74 9.20 -6.47
C GLU A 59 -0.53 7.78 -5.93
N TYR A 60 0.47 7.05 -6.45
CA TYR A 60 0.79 5.71 -5.98
C TYR A 60 1.16 5.69 -4.49
N ASN A 61 2.06 6.59 -4.07
CA ASN A 61 2.51 6.66 -2.67
C ASN A 61 1.38 7.11 -1.71
N GLU A 62 0.48 7.97 -2.19
CA GLU A 62 -0.70 8.36 -1.43
C GLU A 62 -1.65 7.17 -1.22
N ASP A 63 -1.84 6.33 -2.25
CA ASP A 63 -2.62 5.10 -2.11
C ASP A 63 -1.98 4.10 -1.16
N ASP A 64 -0.65 3.98 -1.12
CA ASP A 64 0.03 3.15 -0.12
C ASP A 64 -0.22 3.64 1.31
N CYS A 65 -0.24 4.96 1.54
CA CYS A 65 -0.61 5.54 2.82
C CYS A 65 -2.08 5.23 3.18
N ARG A 66 -3.00 5.35 2.21
CA ARG A 66 -4.42 5.04 2.40
C ARG A 66 -4.64 3.56 2.67
N ALA A 67 -3.98 2.67 1.93
CA ALA A 67 -4.01 1.23 2.10
C ALA A 67 -3.52 0.83 3.49
N THR A 68 -2.42 1.43 3.95
CA THR A 68 -1.87 1.18 5.30
C THR A 68 -2.86 1.57 6.39
N LYS A 69 -3.51 2.73 6.25
CA LYS A 69 -4.55 3.17 7.20
C LYS A 69 -5.72 2.20 7.25
N VAL A 70 -6.17 1.70 6.09
CA VAL A 70 -7.26 0.71 6.00
C VAL A 70 -6.84 -0.63 6.61
N ALA A 71 -5.64 -1.11 6.31
CA ALA A 71 -5.09 -2.35 6.88
C ALA A 71 -4.99 -2.29 8.40
N ARG A 72 -4.43 -1.20 8.95
CA ARG A 72 -4.40 -0.97 10.41
C ARG A 72 -5.81 -0.98 11.01
N GLY A 73 -6.73 -0.23 10.38
CA GLY A 73 -8.11 -0.14 10.85
C GLY A 73 -8.83 -1.50 10.83
N TRP A 74 -8.53 -2.33 9.86
CA TRP A 74 -9.03 -3.70 9.77
C TRP A 74 -8.45 -4.59 10.88
N VAL A 75 -7.12 -4.60 11.08
CA VAL A 75 -6.47 -5.41 12.13
C VAL A 75 -7.03 -5.10 13.52
N VAL A 76 -7.15 -3.80 13.87
CA VAL A 76 -7.71 -3.37 15.17
C VAL A 76 -9.16 -3.86 15.36
N LYS A 77 -9.96 -3.86 14.29
CA LYS A 77 -11.34 -4.36 14.35
C LYS A 77 -11.42 -5.89 14.43
N THR A 78 -10.48 -6.60 13.81
CA THR A 78 -10.46 -8.06 13.79
C THR A 78 -9.92 -8.64 15.11
N GLN A 79 -9.08 -7.91 15.83
CA GLN A 79 -8.54 -8.31 17.14
C GLN A 79 -9.44 -7.91 18.32
N GLY A 80 -10.32 -6.92 18.14
CA GLY A 80 -11.36 -6.61 19.13
C GLY A 80 -12.55 -7.56 19.01
N VAL A 81 -12.55 -8.63 19.82
CA VAL A 81 -13.79 -9.29 20.28
C VAL A 81 -14.44 -8.41 21.36
#